data_AF-A0A971MSJ4-F1
#
_entry.id   AF-A0A971MSJ4-F1
#
_cell.length_a   1.000
_cell.length_b   1.000
_cell.length_c   1.000
_cell.angle_alpha   90.00
_cell.angle_beta   90.00
_cell.angle_gamma   90.00
#
_symmetry.space_group_name_H-M   'P 1'
#
loop_
_entity.id
_entity.type
_entity.pdbx_description
1 polymer ?
#
loop_
_entity_poly.entity_id
_entity_poly.type
_entity_poly.pdbx_seq_one_letter_code
_entity_poly.pdbx_strand_id
1 'polypeptide(L)'
;MNFAKKIAGGLNEAELISIPKIITQDRIDASASKIGLVFPVYAWGMPRIVAEFIKKLKLDKEQYVFAVAVNAGNPGCTLKKLKKILNRKGSQLNAGFAIKEASYALLSKKIP
;
A
#
# COMPACT_ATOMS: atom_id res chain seq x y z
N MET A 1 11.79 2.20 0.21
CA MET A 1 10.69 3.02 -0.36
C MET A 1 10.48 4.25 0.54
N ASN A 2 10.84 5.46 0.08
CA ASN A 2 10.71 6.68 0.89
C ASN A 2 9.32 7.33 0.84
N PHE A 3 8.42 6.88 -0.04
CA PHE A 3 7.07 7.43 -0.14
C PHE A 3 6.27 7.31 1.15
N ALA A 4 6.29 6.16 1.82
CA ALA A 4 5.61 5.99 3.10
C ALA A 4 6.12 6.99 4.15
N LYS A 5 7.44 7.22 4.22
CA LYS A 5 8.05 8.23 5.11
C LYS A 5 7.61 9.65 4.77
N LYS A 6 7.58 10.01 3.49
CA LYS A 6 7.12 11.34 3.03
C LYS A 6 5.65 11.58 3.37
N ILE A 7 4.80 10.59 3.13
CA ILE A 7 3.37 10.66 3.47
C ILE A 7 3.22 10.82 4.98
N ALA A 8 3.89 9.98 5.77
CA ALA A 8 3.83 10.05 7.23
C ALA A 8 4.30 11.41 7.77
N GLY A 9 5.35 12.01 7.20
CA GLY A 9 5.82 13.34 7.61
C GLY A 9 4.85 14.49 7.30
N GLY A 10 3.88 14.28 6.41
CA GLY A 10 2.78 15.22 6.16
C GLY A 10 1.53 14.95 6.99
N LEU A 11 1.54 13.92 7.86
CA LEU A 11 0.46 13.57 8.75
C LEU A 11 0.88 13.90 10.20
N ASN A 12 -0.05 14.39 11.02
CA ASN A 12 0.26 14.78 12.41
C ASN A 12 0.77 13.59 13.24
N GLU A 13 0.01 12.49 13.24
CA GLU A 13 0.28 11.28 14.00
C GLU A 13 0.19 10.08 13.06
N ALA A 14 1.34 9.49 12.74
CA ALA A 14 1.43 8.35 11.84
C ALA A 14 2.48 7.35 12.32
N GLU A 15 2.05 6.11 12.54
CA GLU A 15 2.94 4.98 12.76
C GLU A 15 3.32 4.33 11.42
N LEU A 16 4.61 4.12 11.19
CA LEU A 16 5.10 3.45 10.00
C LEU A 16 5.45 1.99 10.29
N ILE A 17 4.58 1.09 9.84
CA ILE A 17 4.78 -0.35 9.98
C ILE A 17 5.15 -0.97 8.63
N SER A 18 6.27 -1.70 8.62
CA SER A 18 6.73 -2.42 7.43
C SER A 18 6.00 -3.75 7.29
N ILE A 19 5.28 -3.96 6.20
CA ILE A 19 4.54 -5.21 5.92
C ILE A 19 5.43 -6.47 6.11
N PRO A 20 6.64 -6.56 5.52
CA PRO A 20 7.53 -7.71 5.74
C PRO A 20 7.85 -8.02 7.21
N LYS A 21 7.81 -7.03 8.10
CA LYS A 21 8.13 -7.25 9.53
C LYS A 21 6.99 -7.92 10.30
N ILE A 22 5.76 -7.79 9.82
CA ILE A 22 4.57 -8.24 10.56
C ILE A 22 3.77 -9.32 9.82
N ILE A 23 4.11 -9.61 8.56
CA ILE A 23 3.37 -10.58 7.73
C ILE A 23 3.43 -12.03 8.26
N THR A 24 4.41 -12.34 9.10
CA THR A 24 4.56 -13.65 9.75
C THR A 24 3.48 -13.92 10.79
N GLN A 25 2.85 -12.88 11.34
CA GLN A 25 1.72 -13.02 12.26
C GLN A 25 0.52 -13.63 11.52
N ASP A 26 -0.27 -14.47 12.18
CA ASP A 26 -1.45 -15.09 11.56
C ASP A 26 -2.61 -14.10 11.40
N ARG A 27 -2.69 -13.15 12.33
CA ARG A 27 -3.68 -12.08 12.35
C ARG A 27 -2.99 -10.76 12.65
N ILE A 28 -3.37 -9.72 11.92
CA ILE A 28 -2.83 -8.37 12.07
C ILE A 28 -4.01 -7.45 12.34
N ASP A 29 -4.12 -6.95 13.56
CA ASP A 29 -5.18 -6.02 13.95
C ASP A 29 -4.65 -4.59 13.83
N ALA A 30 -5.30 -3.77 13.01
CA ALA A 30 -4.97 -2.36 12.90
C ALA A 30 -5.89 -1.55 13.81
N SER A 31 -5.36 -0.94 14.87
CA SER A 31 -6.14 -0.19 15.86
C SER A 31 -6.37 1.28 15.50
N ALA A 32 -5.61 1.82 14.54
CA ALA A 32 -5.73 3.22 14.14
C ALA A 32 -7.04 3.49 13.40
N SER A 33 -7.63 4.68 13.59
CA SER A 33 -8.86 5.09 12.88
C SER A 33 -8.63 5.34 11.38
N LYS A 34 -7.38 5.54 10.95
CA LYS A 34 -6.97 5.74 9.56
C LYS A 34 -5.85 4.78 9.19
N ILE A 35 -6.05 3.97 8.16
CA ILE A 35 -5.09 2.96 7.68
C ILE A 35 -4.61 3.32 6.27
N GLY A 36 -3.29 3.50 6.12
CA GLY A 36 -2.63 3.78 4.85
C GLY A 36 -1.87 2.59 4.30
N LEU A 37 -2.28 2.09 3.13
CA LEU A 37 -1.58 1.00 2.43
C LEU A 37 -0.67 1.58 1.32
N VAL A 38 0.64 1.61 1.56
CA VAL A 38 1.62 2.12 0.59
C VAL A 38 2.44 0.96 0.04
N PHE A 39 2.43 0.77 -1.28
CA PHE A 39 3.15 -0.35 -1.91
C PHE A 39 3.49 -0.07 -3.39
N PRO A 40 4.57 -0.69 -3.92
CA PRO A 40 4.86 -0.62 -5.34
C PRO A 40 3.89 -1.48 -6.15
N VAL A 41 3.65 -1.15 -7.41
CA VAL A 41 2.95 -1.99 -8.39
C VAL A 41 3.98 -2.76 -9.19
N TYR A 42 3.87 -4.09 -9.19
CA TYR A 42 4.69 -4.98 -10.01
C TYR A 42 3.80 -5.72 -11.00
N ALA A 43 4.19 -5.74 -12.28
CA ALA A 43 3.44 -6.41 -13.36
C ALA A 43 1.93 -6.09 -13.33
N TRP A 44 1.57 -4.80 -13.25
CA TRP A 44 0.17 -4.31 -13.21
C TRP A 44 -0.68 -4.82 -12.03
N GLY A 45 -0.04 -5.26 -10.95
CA GLY A 45 -0.69 -5.75 -9.74
C GLY A 45 0.02 -5.36 -8.45
N MET A 46 -0.65 -5.62 -7.32
CA MET A 46 -0.01 -5.54 -6.01
C MET A 46 0.97 -6.73 -5.83
N PRO A 47 2.11 -6.54 -5.15
CA PRO A 47 3.01 -7.62 -4.79
C PRO A 47 2.28 -8.68 -3.98
N ARG A 48 2.69 -9.95 -4.15
CA ARG A 48 2.06 -11.09 -3.46
C ARG A 48 2.02 -10.91 -1.94
N ILE A 49 3.10 -10.42 -1.34
CA ILE A 49 3.20 -10.13 0.10
C ILE A 49 2.14 -9.12 0.57
N VAL A 50 1.77 -8.15 -0.27
CA VAL A 50 0.73 -7.16 0.06
C VAL A 50 -0.65 -7.82 -0.01
N ALA A 51 -0.91 -8.67 -1.01
CA ALA A 51 -2.16 -9.42 -1.09
C ALA A 51 -2.34 -10.36 0.11
N GLU A 52 -1.27 -11.05 0.53
CA GLU A 52 -1.26 -11.91 1.72
C GLU A 52 -1.47 -11.09 3.00
N PHE A 53 -0.82 -9.93 3.10
CA PHE A 53 -1.02 -9.01 4.21
C PHE A 53 -2.48 -8.58 4.35
N ILE A 54 -3.12 -8.14 3.28
CA ILE A 54 -4.51 -7.68 3.31
C ILE A 54 -5.47 -8.82 3.72
N LYS A 55 -5.15 -10.08 3.39
CA LYS A 55 -5.96 -11.22 3.85
C LYS A 55 -5.92 -11.34 5.38
N LYS A 56 -4.74 -11.21 5.99
CA LYS A 56 -4.50 -11.31 7.44
C LYS A 56 -4.89 -10.06 8.23
N LEU A 57 -4.95 -8.91 7.55
CA LEU A 57 -5.33 -7.63 8.14
C LEU A 57 -6.80 -7.65 8.55
N LYS A 58 -7.08 -7.42 9.84
CA LYS A 58 -8.43 -7.13 10.32
C LYS A 58 -8.69 -5.63 10.20
N LEU A 59 -9.83 -5.30 9.63
CA LEU A 59 -10.31 -3.93 9.49
C LEU A 59 -11.75 -3.88 9.95
N ASP A 60 -12.11 -2.78 10.60
CA ASP A 60 -13.47 -2.45 10.97
C ASP A 60 -14.08 -1.49 9.94
N LYS A 61 -15.41 -1.49 9.82
CA LYS A 61 -16.14 -0.71 8.80
C LYS A 61 -15.99 0.81 8.99
N GLU A 62 -15.73 1.25 10.22
CA GLU A 62 -15.60 2.66 10.60
C GLU A 62 -14.22 3.24 10.27
N GLN A 63 -13.23 2.38 10.04
CA GLN A 63 -11.88 2.82 9.73
C GLN A 63 -11.80 3.43 8.32
N TYR A 64 -11.09 4.54 8.22
CA TYR A 64 -10.79 5.16 6.94
C TYR A 64 -9.56 4.48 6.31
N VAL A 65 -9.73 3.84 5.17
CA VAL A 65 -8.63 3.15 4.47
C VAL A 65 -8.28 3.89 3.18
N PHE A 66 -7.02 4.28 3.05
CA PHE A 66 -6.47 4.78 1.79
C PHE A 66 -5.32 3.93 1.29
N ALA A 67 -5.06 4.00 -0.02
CA ALA A 67 -3.95 3.29 -0.63
C ALA A 67 -3.15 4.16 -1.60
N VAL A 68 -1.83 3.95 -1.60
CA VAL A 68 -0.89 4.60 -2.52
C VAL A 68 -0.12 3.51 -3.27
N ALA A 69 -0.43 3.39 -4.56
CA ALA A 69 0.16 2.44 -5.48
C ALA A 69 1.26 3.13 -6.31
N VAL A 70 2.52 2.93 -5.91
CA VAL A 70 3.69 3.53 -6.59
C VAL A 70 4.03 2.68 -7.81
N ASN A 71 4.09 3.24 -9.01
CA ASN A 71 4.28 2.49 -10.24
C ASN A 71 5.25 3.18 -11.20
N ALA A 72 5.80 2.44 -12.18
CA ALA A 72 6.73 2.97 -13.18
C ALA A 72 6.04 3.47 -14.47
N GLY A 73 4.69 3.50 -14.53
CA GLY A 73 3.98 3.96 -15.73
C GLY A 73 2.49 3.68 -15.71
N ASN A 74 2.10 2.41 -15.51
CA ASN A 74 0.70 2.01 -15.51
C ASN A 74 0.38 1.20 -14.23
N PRO A 75 -0.49 1.69 -13.33
CA PRO A 75 -0.90 0.97 -12.12
C PRO A 75 -1.83 -0.23 -12.42
N GLY A 76 -2.31 -0.37 -13.67
CA GLY A 76 -3.25 -1.40 -14.09
C GLY A 76 -4.55 -1.34 -13.29
N CYS A 77 -5.10 -2.52 -12.98
CA CYS A 77 -6.31 -2.66 -12.16
C CYS A 77 -6.01 -2.77 -10.65
N THR A 78 -4.82 -2.37 -10.19
CA THR A 78 -4.35 -2.64 -8.82
C THR A 78 -5.28 -2.10 -7.74
N LEU A 79 -5.62 -0.81 -7.80
CA LEU A 79 -6.53 -0.19 -6.82
C LEU A 79 -7.96 -0.73 -6.94
N LYS A 80 -8.42 -1.09 -8.14
CA LYS A 80 -9.72 -1.76 -8.35
C LYS A 80 -9.76 -3.13 -7.69
N LYS A 81 -8.69 -3.93 -7.83
CA LYS A 81 -8.54 -5.24 -7.17
C LYS A 81 -8.48 -5.08 -5.65
N LEU A 82 -7.73 -4.11 -5.14
CA LEU A 82 -7.66 -3.79 -3.72
C LEU A 82 -9.05 -3.45 -3.15
N LYS A 83 -9.78 -2.55 -3.81
CA LYS A 83 -11.16 -2.18 -3.41
C LYS A 83 -12.07 -3.41 -3.32
N LYS A 84 -12.01 -4.33 -4.29
CA LYS A 84 -12.80 -5.58 -4.25
C LYS A 84 -12.42 -6.47 -3.06
N ILE A 85 -11.14 -6.58 -2.72
CA ILE A 85 -10.67 -7.38 -1.58
C ILE A 85 -11.16 -6.77 -0.26
N LEU A 86 -11.03 -5.44 -0.09
CA LEU A 86 -11.48 -4.75 1.12
C LEU A 86 -13.00 -4.85 1.31
N ASN A 87 -13.78 -4.67 0.23
CA ASN A 87 -15.24 -4.81 0.27
C ASN A 87 -15.69 -6.21 0.73
N ARG A 88 -15.00 -7.28 0.27
CA ARG A 88 -15.28 -8.66 0.72
C ARG A 88 -14.97 -8.89 2.19
N LYS A 89 -14.12 -8.05 2.80
CA LYS A 89 -13.77 -8.10 4.22
C LYS A 89 -14.66 -7.19 5.08
N GLY A 90 -15.69 -6.57 4.51
CA GLY A 90 -16.58 -5.65 5.25
C GLY A 90 -16.01 -4.25 5.48
N SER A 91 -14.89 -3.91 4.83
CA SER A 91 -14.28 -2.57 4.83
C SER A 91 -14.37 -1.94 3.44
N GLN A 92 -13.86 -0.73 3.25
CA GLN A 92 -13.91 -0.02 1.96
C GLN A 92 -12.61 0.70 1.69
N LEU A 93 -12.25 0.84 0.41
CA LEU A 93 -11.19 1.75 0.00
C LEU A 93 -11.77 3.16 -0.15
N ASN A 94 -11.53 4.04 0.82
CA ASN A 94 -12.02 5.42 0.83
C ASN A 94 -11.29 6.30 -0.19
N ALA A 95 -9.98 6.12 -0.35
CA ALA A 95 -9.17 6.84 -1.33
C ALA A 95 -8.07 5.96 -1.92
N GLY A 96 -7.78 6.15 -3.21
CA GLY A 96 -6.74 5.41 -3.93
C GLY A 96 -5.94 6.33 -4.82
N PHE A 97 -4.62 6.33 -4.64
CA PHE A 97 -3.68 7.16 -5.38
C PHE A 97 -2.72 6.28 -6.15
N ALA A 98 -2.53 6.56 -7.44
CA ALA A 98 -1.50 5.94 -8.25
C ALA A 98 -0.41 6.97 -8.50
N ILE A 99 0.77 6.75 -7.93
CA ILE A 99 1.90 7.67 -8.09
C ILE A 99 2.86 7.07 -9.10
N LYS A 100 3.15 7.80 -10.17
CA LYS A 100 4.20 7.44 -11.11
C LYS A 100 5.55 7.89 -10.53
N GLU A 101 6.41 6.95 -10.20
CA GLU A 101 7.81 7.21 -9.87
C GLU A 101 8.66 6.74 -11.06
N ALA A 102 9.49 7.65 -11.60
CA ALA A 102 10.42 7.30 -12.66
C ALA A 102 11.52 6.38 -12.09
N SER A 103 11.29 5.07 -12.12
CA SER A 103 12.30 4.07 -11.79
C SER A 103 13.35 3.98 -12.91
N TYR A 104 14.16 5.04 -13.08
CA TYR A 104 15.38 5.03 -13.88
C TYR A 104 16.60 5.56 -13.12
N ALA A 105 16.50 5.71 -11.79
CA ALA A 105 17.68 6.03 -10.97
C ALA A 105 18.74 4.89 -10.97
N LEU A 106 18.40 3.69 -11.46
CA LEU A 106 19.36 2.60 -11.65
C LEU A 106 19.93 2.49 -13.08
N LEU A 107 19.32 3.16 -14.07
CA LEU A 107 19.74 3.12 -15.48
C LEU A 107 20.42 4.42 -15.95
N SER A 108 20.59 5.41 -15.07
CA SER A 108 21.27 6.69 -15.36
C SER A 108 22.71 6.78 -14.83
N LYS A 109 23.27 5.70 -14.28
CA LYS A 109 24.73 5.60 -14.18
C LYS A 109 25.27 5.46 -15.60
N LYS A 110 25.68 6.59 -16.18
CA LYS A 110 26.62 6.62 -17.31
C LYS A 110 27.75 5.64 -16.96
N ILE A 111 27.87 4.59 -17.76
CA ILE A 111 29.05 3.74 -17.81
C ILE A 111 30.19 4.67 -18.27
N PRO A 112 31.36 4.68 -17.60
CA PRO A 112 32.48 5.53 -17.98
C PRO A 112 32.96 5.25 -19.40
#